data_AF-A0A9X0CJP2-F1
#
_entry.id   AF-A0A9X0CJP2-F1
#
_cell.length_a   1.000
_cell.length_b   1.000
_cell.length_c   1.000
_cell.angle_alpha   90.00
_cell.angle_beta   90.00
_cell.angle_gamma   90.00
#
_symmetry.space_group_name_H-M   'P 1'
#
loop_
_entity.id
_entity.type
_entity.pdbx_description
1 polymer ?
#
loop_
_entity_poly.entity_id
_entity_poly.type
_entity_poly.pdbx_seq_one_letter_code
_entity_poly.pdbx_strand_id
1 'polypeptide(L)'
;MFLNISLRFLLCVGLLAVHGKPSHENNKELLVRNPRAPKQKKADCGSKLTGSNGTVTSPNYPGLYPTDVTCVWVISVKPSQVIELEFKSLDIEQSKKCKYDSLEILDGSTSKSPELGTFCGSTIPSLIRSSGNSLHITLTSDDADTGKGFQAVWRAVSNNIQCGGTFNDEDGSFQTPRYPKPYPANIECKWVITVPVTHSLTLTFDKFDVEESSKCKYDYVEIRDGAKDSSTLIG
;
A
#
# COMPACT_ATOMS: atom_id res chain seq x y z
N MET A 1 8.34 7.99 -42.20
CA MET A 1 9.06 9.01 -41.41
C MET A 1 8.00 9.86 -40.72
N PHE A 2 7.65 9.51 -39.49
CA PHE A 2 6.52 10.10 -38.76
C PHE A 2 6.95 11.45 -38.16
N LEU A 3 6.12 12.47 -38.36
CA LEU A 3 6.30 13.80 -37.81
C LEU A 3 5.39 13.91 -36.58
N ASN A 4 5.94 14.32 -35.45
CA ASN A 4 5.21 14.52 -34.21
C ASN A 4 5.52 15.92 -33.67
N ILE A 5 4.46 16.62 -33.30
CA ILE A 5 4.41 17.99 -32.76
C ILE A 5 3.15 17.94 -31.82
N SER A 6 2.95 18.64 -30.68
CA SER A 6 3.24 20.03 -30.33
C SER A 6 2.67 20.46 -28.94
N LEU A 7 3.26 21.52 -28.35
CA LEU A 7 2.65 22.67 -27.61
C LEU A 7 2.16 22.59 -26.13
N ARG A 8 2.31 23.77 -25.47
CA ARG A 8 2.34 24.11 -24.02
C ARG A 8 0.98 24.38 -23.36
N PHE A 9 0.83 24.09 -22.05
CA PHE A 9 0.71 25.05 -20.93
C PHE A 9 0.82 24.35 -19.56
N LEU A 10 1.29 25.10 -18.56
CA LEU A 10 1.63 24.71 -17.20
C LEU A 10 0.71 25.47 -16.23
N LEU A 11 -0.21 24.82 -15.52
CA LEU A 11 -1.01 25.43 -14.44
C LEU A 11 -1.43 24.38 -13.39
N CYS A 12 -0.73 24.35 -12.25
CA CYS A 12 -1.37 24.04 -10.96
C CYS A 12 -1.88 25.39 -10.40
N VAL A 13 -3.17 25.49 -10.11
CA VAL A 13 -3.75 26.66 -9.40
C VAL A 13 -3.97 26.28 -7.95
N GLY A 14 -3.51 27.14 -7.02
CA GLY A 14 -3.64 26.96 -5.58
C GLY A 14 -4.61 27.93 -4.89
N LEU A 15 -4.79 27.74 -3.57
CA LEU A 15 -5.13 28.79 -2.61
C LEU A 15 -4.64 28.41 -1.19
N LEU A 16 -4.02 29.37 -0.49
CA LEU A 16 -3.56 29.33 0.90
C LEU A 16 -4.62 29.92 1.85
N ALA A 17 -4.74 29.40 3.10
CA ALA A 17 -4.72 30.19 4.37
C ALA A 17 -5.11 29.36 5.64
N VAL A 18 -4.10 28.94 6.41
CA VAL A 18 -3.78 29.17 7.85
C VAL A 18 -4.84 29.31 8.99
N HIS A 19 -4.63 28.46 10.02
CA HIS A 19 -4.76 28.55 11.52
C HIS A 19 -6.06 28.34 12.32
N GLY A 20 -5.91 27.48 13.35
CA GLY A 20 -6.65 27.49 14.63
C GLY A 20 -6.36 26.25 15.51
N LYS A 21 -5.69 26.44 16.66
CA LYS A 21 -5.62 25.55 17.86
C LYS A 21 -6.21 26.38 19.03
N PRO A 22 -6.42 25.89 20.28
CA PRO A 22 -6.35 24.53 20.85
C PRO A 22 -7.55 24.20 21.80
N SER A 23 -7.59 23.02 22.42
CA SER A 23 -8.10 22.90 23.81
C SER A 23 -7.55 21.65 24.52
N HIS A 24 -7.21 21.85 25.79
CA HIS A 24 -6.75 20.86 26.77
C HIS A 24 -7.93 20.10 27.38
N GLU A 25 -7.71 18.86 27.81
CA GLU A 25 -8.09 18.45 29.18
C GLU A 25 -7.35 17.19 29.63
N ASN A 26 -6.85 17.24 30.86
CA ASN A 26 -6.13 16.18 31.56
C ASN A 26 -7.14 15.37 32.40
N ASN A 27 -7.08 14.04 32.36
CA ASN A 27 -7.58 13.20 33.45
C ASN A 27 -6.54 12.10 33.76
N LYS A 28 -6.09 12.06 35.01
CA LYS A 28 -5.16 11.08 35.57
C LYS A 28 -5.96 10.08 36.39
N GLU A 29 -5.80 8.79 36.12
CA GLU A 29 -6.39 7.70 36.89
C GLU A 29 -5.28 6.87 37.53
N LEU A 30 -5.38 6.64 38.85
CA LEU A 30 -4.46 5.82 39.63
C LEU A 30 -4.89 4.35 39.53
N LEU A 31 -4.04 3.50 38.93
CA LEU A 31 -4.19 2.04 38.97
C LEU A 31 -3.15 1.42 39.90
N VAL A 32 -3.60 0.76 40.95
CA VAL A 32 -2.80 -0.10 41.82
C VAL A 32 -2.55 -1.42 41.06
N ARG A 33 -1.31 -1.66 40.59
CA ARG A 33 -0.93 -2.95 39.96
C ARG A 33 -0.28 -3.88 40.99
N ASN A 34 -0.80 -5.10 41.07
CA ASN A 34 -0.21 -6.26 41.77
C ASN A 34 1.12 -6.66 41.08
N PRO A 35 2.14 -7.22 41.76
CA PRO A 35 3.46 -7.46 41.18
C PRO A 35 3.42 -8.41 39.97
N ARG A 36 4.01 -7.96 38.86
CA ARG A 36 4.13 -8.68 37.58
C ARG A 36 4.84 -10.02 37.70
N ALA A 37 4.34 -11.01 36.96
CA ALA A 37 4.99 -12.27 36.63
C ALA A 37 6.41 -12.05 36.03
N PRO A 38 7.32 -13.03 36.12
CA PRO A 38 8.72 -12.86 35.73
C PRO A 38 8.85 -12.49 34.24
N LYS A 39 9.61 -11.42 33.99
CA LYS A 39 9.90 -10.85 32.67
C LYS A 39 10.43 -11.94 31.72
N GLN A 40 9.64 -12.32 30.72
CA GLN A 40 10.13 -13.18 29.65
C GLN A 40 11.17 -12.42 28.83
N LYS A 41 12.23 -13.13 28.42
CA LYS A 41 13.35 -12.62 27.63
C LYS A 41 12.80 -12.05 26.32
N LYS A 42 13.04 -10.77 26.04
CA LYS A 42 12.66 -10.06 24.80
C LYS A 42 13.00 -10.92 23.59
N ALA A 43 11.98 -11.52 22.97
CA ALA A 43 12.17 -12.33 21.78
C ALA A 43 12.53 -11.39 20.63
N ASP A 44 13.67 -11.64 19.97
CA ASP A 44 13.93 -11.05 18.66
C ASP A 44 13.02 -11.78 17.68
N CYS A 45 12.01 -11.08 17.15
CA CYS A 45 10.96 -11.65 16.34
C CYS A 45 10.65 -10.73 15.15
N GLY A 46 10.07 -11.32 14.11
CA GLY A 46 9.93 -10.66 12.83
C GLY A 46 10.96 -11.14 11.81
N SER A 47 10.68 -10.91 10.52
CA SER A 47 11.60 -11.27 9.44
C SER A 47 11.23 -10.57 8.12
N LYS A 48 12.20 -10.49 7.21
CA LYS A 48 11.93 -10.16 5.80
C LYS A 48 11.62 -11.44 5.05
N LEU A 49 10.48 -11.48 4.38
CA LEU A 49 9.97 -12.64 3.65
C LEU A 49 9.91 -12.31 2.17
N THR A 50 10.41 -13.22 1.34
CA THR A 50 10.41 -13.07 -0.12
C THR A 50 10.03 -14.38 -0.77
N GLY A 51 9.58 -14.33 -2.02
CA GLY A 51 9.15 -15.53 -2.77
C GLY A 51 7.79 -15.33 -3.41
N SER A 52 7.20 -16.42 -3.93
CA SER A 52 5.88 -16.42 -4.54
C SER A 52 4.76 -16.83 -3.60
N ASN A 53 5.09 -17.37 -2.43
CA ASN A 53 4.16 -17.69 -1.35
C ASN A 53 4.95 -17.93 -0.05
N GLY A 54 4.23 -17.97 1.06
CA GLY A 54 4.81 -18.32 2.35
C GLY A 54 3.79 -18.26 3.47
N THR A 55 4.30 -18.34 4.70
CA THR A 55 3.49 -18.31 5.93
C THR A 55 4.16 -17.38 6.94
N VAL A 56 3.34 -16.63 7.66
CA VAL A 56 3.74 -15.80 8.80
C VAL A 56 2.99 -16.29 10.02
N THR A 57 3.70 -16.47 11.12
CA THR A 57 3.11 -16.84 12.40
C THR A 57 3.61 -15.93 13.50
N SER A 58 2.78 -15.72 14.52
CA SER A 58 3.24 -15.12 15.77
C SER A 58 4.36 -15.98 16.41
N PRO A 59 5.21 -15.41 17.27
CA PRO A 59 6.17 -16.19 18.03
C PRO A 59 5.47 -17.29 18.83
N ASN A 60 6.13 -18.44 18.98
CA ASN A 60 5.64 -19.62 19.68
C ASN A 60 4.38 -20.29 19.13
N TYR A 61 3.78 -19.81 18.03
CA TYR A 61 2.60 -20.42 17.42
C TYR A 61 2.82 -21.94 17.21
N PRO A 62 1.86 -22.81 17.58
CA PRO A 62 0.48 -22.52 18.01
C PRO A 62 0.30 -22.26 19.52
N GLY A 63 1.40 -22.11 20.27
CA GLY A 63 1.40 -21.68 21.66
C GLY A 63 1.20 -20.17 21.82
N LEU A 64 1.16 -19.71 23.07
CA LEU A 64 0.92 -18.30 23.38
C LEU A 64 2.07 -17.40 22.91
N TYR A 65 1.74 -16.26 22.30
CA TYR A 65 2.76 -15.25 22.00
C TYR A 65 3.28 -14.60 23.29
N PRO A 66 4.54 -14.13 23.34
CA PRO A 66 5.09 -13.48 24.53
C PRO A 66 4.44 -12.11 24.80
N THR A 67 4.41 -11.67 26.06
CA THR A 67 4.08 -10.29 26.44
C THR A 67 5.25 -9.33 26.14
N ASP A 68 4.99 -8.02 26.13
CA ASP A 68 5.97 -6.95 25.93
C ASP A 68 6.83 -7.09 24.65
N VAL A 69 6.23 -7.54 23.53
CA VAL A 69 6.94 -7.67 22.25
C VAL A 69 6.42 -6.73 21.17
N THR A 70 7.31 -6.42 20.24
CA THR A 70 6.98 -5.82 18.95
C THR A 70 7.68 -6.64 17.88
N CYS A 71 6.91 -7.41 17.12
CA CYS A 71 7.41 -8.24 16.04
C CYS A 71 7.03 -7.64 14.70
N VAL A 72 7.99 -7.52 13.78
CA VAL A 72 7.77 -6.88 12.47
C VAL A 72 8.14 -7.83 11.35
N TRP A 73 7.17 -8.14 10.48
CA TRP A 73 7.41 -8.88 9.25
C TRP A 73 7.21 -7.98 8.04
N VAL A 74 8.12 -8.08 7.07
CA VAL A 74 7.99 -7.40 5.78
C VAL A 74 7.98 -8.44 4.69
N ILE A 75 6.84 -8.60 4.01
CA ILE A 75 6.71 -9.48 2.85
C ILE A 75 6.99 -8.65 1.60
N SER A 76 7.87 -9.12 0.72
CA SER A 76 8.15 -8.48 -0.57
C SER A 76 8.13 -9.52 -1.70
N VAL A 77 7.36 -9.24 -2.74
CA VAL A 77 7.23 -10.06 -3.95
C VAL A 77 7.86 -9.35 -5.15
N LYS A 78 7.92 -10.02 -6.30
CA LYS A 78 8.51 -9.42 -7.51
C LYS A 78 7.75 -8.15 -7.93
N PRO A 79 8.41 -7.22 -8.63
CA PRO A 79 7.72 -6.12 -9.31
C PRO A 79 6.55 -6.64 -10.16
N SER A 80 5.48 -5.86 -10.25
CA SER A 80 4.24 -6.19 -10.97
C SER A 80 3.40 -7.33 -10.38
N GLN A 81 3.75 -7.82 -9.18
CA GLN A 81 2.91 -8.71 -8.38
C GLN A 81 2.34 -7.95 -7.18
N VAL A 82 1.20 -8.42 -6.68
CA VAL A 82 0.64 -8.01 -5.39
C VAL A 82 0.51 -9.22 -4.47
N ILE A 83 0.30 -8.95 -3.19
CA ILE A 83 0.24 -9.96 -2.13
C ILE A 83 -1.22 -10.14 -1.73
N GLU A 84 -1.68 -11.39 -1.76
CA GLU A 84 -2.91 -11.79 -1.09
C GLU A 84 -2.54 -12.52 0.21
N LEU A 85 -3.02 -12.00 1.33
CA LEU A 85 -2.79 -12.49 2.69
C LEU A 85 -4.09 -13.04 3.27
N GLU A 86 -4.07 -14.31 3.65
CA GLU A 86 -5.22 -15.03 4.20
C GLU A 86 -4.89 -15.55 5.60
N PHE A 87 -5.71 -15.19 6.58
CA PHE A 87 -5.58 -15.69 7.95
C PHE A 87 -6.18 -17.09 8.07
N LYS A 88 -5.40 -18.03 8.60
CA LYS A 88 -5.85 -19.39 8.96
C LYS A 88 -6.26 -19.50 10.42
N SER A 89 -5.64 -18.70 11.28
CA SER A 89 -6.05 -18.53 12.66
C SER A 89 -5.67 -17.14 13.15
N LEU A 90 -6.52 -16.58 14.02
CA LEU A 90 -6.27 -15.34 14.74
C LEU A 90 -6.79 -15.51 16.17
N ASP A 91 -5.98 -15.14 17.15
CA ASP A 91 -6.30 -15.16 18.57
C ASP A 91 -5.38 -14.19 19.29
N ILE A 92 -5.73 -12.91 19.22
CA ILE A 92 -5.02 -11.78 19.86
C ILE A 92 -5.93 -11.23 20.97
N GLU A 93 -5.37 -10.73 22.06
CA GLU A 93 -6.15 -10.21 23.19
C GLU A 93 -7.23 -9.21 22.76
N GLN A 94 -8.48 -9.48 23.11
CA GLN A 94 -9.62 -8.67 22.69
C GLN A 94 -9.72 -7.39 23.52
N SER A 95 -9.65 -6.24 22.86
CA SER A 95 -9.91 -4.95 23.50
C SER A 95 -10.61 -3.97 22.55
N LYS A 96 -11.21 -2.90 23.11
CA LYS A 96 -11.87 -1.87 22.30
C LYS A 96 -10.82 -1.15 21.46
N LYS A 97 -10.95 -1.23 20.13
CA LYS A 97 -9.98 -0.69 19.16
C LYS A 97 -8.55 -1.26 19.31
N CYS A 98 -8.41 -2.49 19.80
CA CYS A 98 -7.10 -3.17 19.91
C CYS A 98 -6.07 -2.34 20.69
N LYS A 99 -6.50 -1.81 21.85
CA LYS A 99 -5.74 -0.88 22.68
C LYS A 99 -4.57 -1.55 23.41
N TYR A 100 -4.73 -2.81 23.79
CA TYR A 100 -3.74 -3.58 24.54
C TYR A 100 -2.84 -4.31 23.54
N ASP A 101 -3.32 -5.41 22.99
CA ASP A 101 -2.64 -6.09 21.89
C ASP A 101 -3.24 -5.77 20.52
N SER A 102 -2.37 -5.70 19.51
CA SER A 102 -2.78 -5.41 18.13
C SER A 102 -1.92 -6.13 17.09
N LEU A 103 -2.58 -6.59 16.02
CA LEU A 103 -1.96 -7.03 14.79
C LEU A 103 -2.31 -6.05 13.67
N GLU A 104 -1.34 -5.22 13.27
CA GLU A 104 -1.48 -4.19 12.24
C GLU A 104 -0.93 -4.69 10.90
N ILE A 105 -1.65 -4.40 9.81
CA ILE A 105 -1.25 -4.72 8.43
C ILE A 105 -1.22 -3.42 7.63
N LEU A 106 -0.05 -3.08 7.07
CA LEU A 106 0.19 -1.87 6.28
C LEU A 106 0.54 -2.19 4.83
N ASP A 107 0.04 -1.37 3.91
CA ASP A 107 0.17 -1.50 2.46
C ASP A 107 1.50 -0.93 1.94
N GLY A 108 2.59 -1.62 2.24
CA GLY A 108 3.93 -1.25 1.80
C GLY A 108 5.01 -1.88 2.66
N SER A 109 6.23 -1.35 2.62
CA SER A 109 7.39 -1.95 3.30
C SER A 109 7.76 -1.27 4.63
N THR A 110 7.05 -0.21 5.04
CA THR A 110 7.46 0.64 6.18
C THR A 110 6.31 0.88 7.16
N SER A 111 6.64 1.28 8.38
CA SER A 111 5.66 1.64 9.42
C SER A 111 4.90 2.96 9.14
N LYS A 112 5.17 3.59 7.99
CA LYS A 112 4.46 4.79 7.51
C LYS A 112 3.53 4.50 6.33
N SER A 113 3.48 3.24 5.90
CA SER A 113 2.63 2.82 4.79
C SER A 113 1.14 2.88 5.19
N PRO A 114 0.20 3.07 4.24
CA PRO A 114 -1.23 3.14 4.54
C PRO A 114 -1.73 1.90 5.28
N GLU A 115 -2.59 2.06 6.28
CA GLU A 115 -3.15 0.94 7.04
C GLU A 115 -4.24 0.20 6.24
N LEU A 116 -4.12 -1.13 6.13
CA LEU A 116 -5.15 -2.02 5.59
C LEU A 116 -6.08 -2.54 6.69
N GLY A 117 -5.57 -2.65 7.91
CA GLY A 117 -6.38 -2.87 9.09
C GLY A 117 -5.56 -3.23 10.34
N THR A 118 -6.20 -3.00 11.49
CA THR A 118 -5.71 -3.40 12.81
C THR A 118 -6.67 -4.42 13.42
N PHE A 119 -6.13 -5.55 13.86
CA PHE A 119 -6.91 -6.70 14.30
C PHE A 119 -6.56 -7.13 15.72
N CYS A 120 -7.59 -7.54 16.46
CA CYS A 120 -7.50 -8.19 17.76
C CYS A 120 -8.75 -9.08 17.96
N GLY A 121 -8.74 -9.92 18.99
CA GLY A 121 -9.72 -10.98 19.18
C GLY A 121 -9.45 -12.19 18.28
N SER A 122 -10.48 -13.00 18.09
CA SER A 122 -10.39 -14.27 17.34
C SER A 122 -11.19 -14.28 16.03
N THR A 123 -11.70 -13.12 15.60
CA THR A 123 -12.46 -12.99 14.35
C THR A 123 -11.50 -12.93 13.16
N ILE A 124 -11.56 -13.93 12.29
CA ILE A 124 -10.73 -13.98 11.08
C ILE A 124 -11.19 -12.89 10.09
N PRO A 125 -10.30 -11.98 9.65
CA PRO A 125 -10.66 -10.97 8.65
C PRO A 125 -10.81 -11.59 7.25
N SER A 126 -11.49 -10.87 6.36
CA SER A 126 -11.51 -11.20 4.94
C SER A 126 -10.11 -11.18 4.33
N LEU A 127 -9.95 -11.84 3.17
CA LEU A 127 -8.71 -11.80 2.40
C LEU A 127 -8.21 -10.37 2.23
N ILE A 128 -6.96 -10.13 2.63
CA ILE A 128 -6.31 -8.83 2.48
C ILE A 128 -5.48 -8.86 1.21
N ARG A 129 -5.61 -7.83 0.38
CA ARG A 129 -4.84 -7.68 -0.86
C ARG A 129 -4.09 -6.36 -0.83
N SER A 130 -2.76 -6.41 -0.99
CA SER A 130 -1.93 -5.21 -1.11
C SER A 130 -2.19 -4.48 -2.44
N SER A 131 -1.92 -3.17 -2.47
CA SER A 131 -1.88 -2.40 -3.72
C SER A 131 -0.57 -2.56 -4.46
N GLY A 132 0.53 -2.73 -3.71
CA GLY A 132 1.89 -2.91 -4.24
C GLY A 132 2.46 -4.30 -4.01
N ASN A 133 3.76 -4.42 -4.22
CA ASN A 133 4.51 -5.67 -4.08
C ASN A 133 5.04 -5.90 -2.64
N SER A 134 4.53 -5.19 -1.63
CA SER A 134 4.97 -5.35 -0.24
C SER A 134 3.85 -5.19 0.78
N LEU A 135 3.99 -5.88 1.91
CA LEU A 135 3.18 -5.73 3.12
C LEU A 135 4.10 -5.61 4.34
N HIS A 136 3.71 -4.78 5.30
CA HIS A 136 4.36 -4.62 6.58
C HIS A 136 3.36 -5.03 7.66
N ILE A 137 3.74 -6.02 8.47
CA ILE A 137 2.90 -6.66 9.48
C ILE A 137 3.55 -6.44 10.83
N THR A 138 2.81 -5.87 11.78
CA THR A 138 3.30 -5.59 13.13
C THR A 138 2.41 -6.24 14.17
N LEU A 139 2.97 -7.11 15.00
CA LEU A 139 2.33 -7.56 16.24
C LEU A 139 2.91 -6.75 17.40
N THR A 140 2.06 -6.08 18.17
CA THR A 140 2.43 -5.40 19.42
C THR A 140 1.62 -5.98 20.56
N SER A 141 2.28 -6.35 21.66
CA SER A 141 1.62 -6.83 22.88
C SER A 141 2.00 -6.00 24.11
N ASP A 142 1.09 -5.93 25.09
CA ASP A 142 1.34 -5.27 26.37
C ASP A 142 1.91 -6.24 27.44
N ASP A 143 1.85 -5.85 28.73
CA ASP A 143 2.49 -6.58 29.83
C ASP A 143 1.65 -7.73 30.41
N ALA A 144 0.47 -8.03 29.84
CA ALA A 144 -0.45 -9.07 30.31
C ALA A 144 -1.18 -9.78 29.16
N ASP A 145 -2.07 -10.71 29.53
CA ASP A 145 -3.10 -11.35 28.71
C ASP A 145 -2.75 -11.64 27.24
N THR A 146 -2.40 -12.90 26.93
CA THR A 146 -2.00 -13.32 25.57
C THR A 146 -2.90 -14.41 25.02
N GLY A 147 -3.02 -14.47 23.69
CA GLY A 147 -3.69 -15.56 22.96
C GLY A 147 -2.70 -16.49 22.24
N LYS A 148 -3.23 -17.45 21.48
CA LYS A 148 -2.42 -18.34 20.61
C LYS A 148 -1.75 -17.61 19.44
N GLY A 149 -2.13 -16.36 19.20
CA GLY A 149 -1.56 -15.51 18.17
C GLY A 149 -2.17 -15.78 16.81
N PHE A 150 -1.34 -15.81 15.76
CA PHE A 150 -1.86 -15.90 14.40
C PHE A 150 -1.04 -16.82 13.51
N GLN A 151 -1.72 -17.32 12.47
CA GLN A 151 -1.09 -17.90 11.29
C GLN A 151 -1.77 -17.29 10.07
N ALA A 152 -0.98 -16.69 9.19
CA ALA A 152 -1.42 -16.17 7.91
C ALA A 152 -0.58 -16.76 6.79
N VAL A 153 -1.23 -17.15 5.69
CA VAL A 153 -0.57 -17.59 4.47
C VAL A 153 -0.65 -16.48 3.45
N TRP A 154 0.42 -16.29 2.68
CA TRP A 154 0.44 -15.29 1.63
C TRP A 154 0.84 -15.92 0.30
N ARG A 155 0.35 -15.32 -0.78
CA ARG A 155 0.77 -15.65 -2.15
C ARG A 155 0.97 -14.38 -2.96
N ALA A 156 1.98 -14.43 -3.83
CA ALA A 156 2.17 -13.47 -4.89
C ALA A 156 1.18 -13.79 -6.01
N VAL A 157 0.36 -12.82 -6.38
CA VAL A 157 -0.51 -12.90 -7.55
C VAL A 157 -0.09 -11.85 -8.54
N SER A 158 -0.11 -12.18 -9.82
CA SER A 158 0.10 -11.19 -10.87
C SER A 158 -0.91 -10.06 -10.68
N ASN A 159 -0.42 -8.82 -10.72
CA ASN A 159 -1.31 -7.68 -10.77
C ASN A 159 -1.90 -7.64 -12.18
N ASN A 160 -2.93 -8.45 -12.46
CA ASN A 160 -3.61 -8.58 -13.75
C ASN A 160 -4.40 -7.32 -14.15
N ILE A 161 -3.96 -6.16 -13.68
CA ILE A 161 -4.45 -4.88 -14.13
C ILE A 161 -3.80 -4.62 -15.48
N GLN A 162 -4.44 -5.12 -16.53
CA GLN A 162 -4.03 -4.82 -17.89
C GLN A 162 -4.34 -3.35 -18.18
N CYS A 163 -3.30 -2.61 -18.54
CA CYS A 163 -3.39 -1.22 -18.97
C CYS A 163 -2.28 -0.92 -19.95
N GLY A 164 -2.45 0.13 -20.74
CA GLY A 164 -1.60 0.35 -21.90
C GLY A 164 -2.10 -0.36 -23.16
N GLY A 165 -1.32 -0.27 -24.23
CA GLY A 165 -1.63 -0.86 -25.52
C GLY A 165 -1.11 -0.03 -26.69
N THR A 166 -1.32 -0.53 -27.90
CA THR A 166 -1.01 0.21 -29.13
C THR A 166 -2.30 0.60 -29.83
N PHE A 167 -2.44 1.88 -30.14
CA PHE A 167 -3.54 2.45 -30.89
C PHE A 167 -3.05 2.84 -32.28
N ASN A 168 -3.78 2.41 -33.32
CA ASN A 168 -3.46 2.71 -34.72
C ASN A 168 -4.64 3.37 -35.46
N ASP A 169 -5.75 3.60 -34.77
CA ASP A 169 -6.94 4.23 -35.32
C ASP A 169 -6.75 5.75 -35.42
N GLU A 170 -7.51 6.40 -36.31
CA GLU A 170 -7.44 7.85 -36.53
C GLU A 170 -7.93 8.65 -35.32
N ASP A 171 -8.81 8.06 -34.53
CA ASP A 171 -9.36 8.57 -33.28
C ASP A 171 -9.52 7.45 -32.24
N GLY A 172 -9.62 7.82 -30.97
CA GLY A 172 -9.82 6.87 -29.90
C GLY A 172 -9.74 7.50 -28.52
N SER A 173 -10.10 6.72 -27.51
CA SER A 173 -9.96 7.11 -26.11
C SER A 173 -9.41 5.94 -25.29
N PHE A 174 -8.68 6.26 -24.23
CA PHE A 174 -8.20 5.29 -23.26
C PHE A 174 -8.33 5.90 -21.87
N GLN A 175 -8.36 5.03 -20.87
CA GLN A 175 -8.58 5.42 -19.48
C GLN A 175 -7.60 4.68 -18.58
N THR A 176 -7.36 5.25 -17.41
CA THR A 176 -6.64 4.56 -16.35
C THR A 176 -7.42 3.32 -15.89
N PRO A 177 -6.74 2.32 -15.33
CA PRO A 177 -7.44 1.14 -14.86
C PRO A 177 -8.42 1.48 -13.76
N ARG A 178 -9.60 0.85 -13.84
CA ARG A 178 -10.72 1.01 -12.89
C ARG A 178 -11.43 2.35 -12.98
N TYR A 179 -11.06 3.26 -13.87
CA TYR A 179 -11.82 4.49 -14.10
C TYR A 179 -13.33 4.17 -14.25
N PRO A 180 -14.23 4.88 -13.55
CA PRO A 180 -14.04 6.15 -12.82
C PRO A 180 -13.57 6.03 -11.36
N LYS A 181 -13.17 4.84 -10.88
CA LYS A 181 -12.56 4.67 -9.55
C LYS A 181 -11.09 5.10 -9.55
N PRO A 182 -10.49 5.40 -8.38
CA PRO A 182 -9.07 5.71 -8.27
C PRO A 182 -8.20 4.62 -8.91
N TYR A 183 -7.13 5.05 -9.57
CA TYR A 183 -6.15 4.13 -10.15
C TYR A 183 -5.41 3.36 -9.03
N PRO A 184 -4.96 2.13 -9.30
CA PRO A 184 -4.17 1.35 -8.36
C PRO A 184 -2.81 2.03 -8.09
N ALA A 185 -2.30 1.94 -6.86
CA ALA A 185 -0.94 2.36 -6.56
C ALA A 185 0.09 1.45 -7.25
N ASN A 186 1.30 1.98 -7.48
CA ASN A 186 2.43 1.24 -8.06
C ASN A 186 2.12 0.58 -9.42
N ILE A 187 1.32 1.25 -10.25
CA ILE A 187 1.02 0.80 -11.61
C ILE A 187 1.75 1.65 -12.64
N GLU A 188 2.25 0.99 -13.68
CA GLU A 188 2.84 1.63 -14.85
C GLU A 188 2.05 1.21 -16.09
N CYS A 189 1.45 2.20 -16.75
CA CYS A 189 0.65 1.99 -17.96
C CYS A 189 1.32 2.69 -19.14
N LYS A 190 1.49 1.97 -20.25
CA LYS A 190 2.12 2.51 -21.45
C LYS A 190 1.21 2.40 -22.66
N TRP A 191 0.82 3.55 -23.21
CA TRP A 191 0.06 3.65 -24.44
C TRP A 191 0.95 4.17 -25.56
N VAL A 192 0.96 3.48 -26.69
CA VAL A 192 1.69 3.88 -27.90
C VAL A 192 0.66 4.17 -28.97
N ILE A 193 0.59 5.41 -29.44
CA ILE A 193 -0.34 5.80 -30.50
C ILE A 193 0.48 6.00 -31.78
N THR A 194 0.08 5.30 -32.84
CA THR A 194 0.74 5.35 -34.14
C THR A 194 -0.23 5.88 -35.17
N VAL A 195 0.04 7.07 -35.70
CA VAL A 195 -0.73 7.68 -36.79
C VAL A 195 0.11 7.75 -38.06
N PRO A 196 -0.47 7.76 -39.27
CA PRO A 196 0.28 7.95 -40.50
C PRO A 196 1.11 9.24 -40.48
N VAL A 197 2.24 9.26 -41.20
CA VAL A 197 3.22 10.36 -41.21
C VAL A 197 2.65 11.72 -41.64
N THR A 198 1.50 11.72 -42.31
CA THR A 198 0.80 12.90 -42.82
C THR A 198 -0.18 13.49 -41.80
N HIS A 199 -0.36 12.84 -40.66
CA HIS A 199 -1.29 13.26 -39.61
C HIS A 199 -0.52 13.76 -38.39
N SER A 200 -1.16 14.67 -37.65
CA SER A 200 -0.71 15.10 -36.33
C SER A 200 -1.69 14.59 -35.28
N LEU A 201 -1.16 14.05 -34.19
CA LEU A 201 -1.98 13.57 -33.09
C LEU A 201 -2.39 14.74 -32.18
N THR A 202 -3.65 14.77 -31.77
CA THR A 202 -4.13 15.66 -30.70
C THR A 202 -4.60 14.79 -29.54
N LEU A 203 -4.00 14.99 -28.36
CA LEU A 203 -4.41 14.34 -27.12
C LEU A 203 -5.20 15.35 -26.28
N THR A 204 -6.37 14.95 -25.81
CA THR A 204 -7.19 15.74 -24.88
C THR A 204 -7.46 14.94 -23.60
N PHE A 205 -7.45 15.62 -22.47
CA PHE A 205 -7.85 15.04 -21.19
C PHE A 205 -9.26 15.49 -20.86
N ASP A 206 -10.22 14.57 -20.92
CA ASP A 206 -11.59 14.84 -20.47
C ASP A 206 -11.63 14.97 -18.94
N LYS A 207 -10.82 14.16 -18.25
CA LYS A 207 -10.64 14.21 -16.80
C LYS A 207 -9.19 13.90 -16.46
N PHE A 208 -8.61 14.71 -15.59
CA PHE A 208 -7.24 14.54 -15.10
C PHE A 208 -7.22 14.76 -13.59
N ASP A 209 -6.79 13.74 -12.86
CA ASP A 209 -6.70 13.74 -11.40
C ASP A 209 -5.59 12.75 -10.99
N VAL A 210 -4.45 13.27 -10.55
CA VAL A 210 -3.24 12.52 -10.17
C VAL A 210 -2.68 13.06 -8.85
N GLU A 211 -1.93 12.25 -8.10
CA GLU A 211 -1.37 12.68 -6.81
C GLU A 211 -0.44 13.90 -6.96
N GLU A 212 -0.72 14.96 -6.20
CA GLU A 212 0.09 16.17 -6.23
C GLU A 212 1.42 15.98 -5.49
N SER A 213 2.52 16.32 -6.15
CA SER A 213 3.85 16.29 -5.54
C SER A 213 4.82 17.25 -6.20
N SER A 214 5.80 17.74 -5.44
CA SER A 214 6.87 18.59 -5.98
C SER A 214 7.62 17.86 -7.09
N LYS A 215 7.68 18.46 -8.28
CA LYS A 215 8.29 17.86 -9.50
C LYS A 215 7.67 16.50 -9.88
N CYS A 216 6.40 16.26 -9.56
CA CYS A 216 5.67 15.02 -9.89
C CYS A 216 6.40 13.75 -9.43
N LYS A 217 6.96 13.79 -8.21
CA LYS A 217 7.80 12.73 -7.66
C LYS A 217 7.05 11.43 -7.35
N TYR A 218 5.75 11.51 -7.07
CA TYR A 218 4.93 10.34 -6.74
C TYR A 218 4.26 9.80 -7.99
N ASP A 219 3.14 10.41 -8.38
CA ASP A 219 2.40 10.02 -9.57
C ASP A 219 2.54 11.06 -10.68
N TYR A 220 2.64 10.57 -11.92
CA TYR A 220 2.76 11.42 -13.10
C TYR A 220 2.22 10.73 -14.34
N VAL A 221 1.87 11.53 -15.35
CA VAL A 221 1.68 11.08 -16.72
C VAL A 221 2.83 11.64 -17.53
N GLU A 222 3.57 10.76 -18.19
CA GLU A 222 4.69 11.12 -19.05
C GLU A 222 4.29 10.95 -20.51
N ILE A 223 4.58 11.95 -21.33
CA ILE A 223 4.29 11.96 -22.76
C ILE A 223 5.61 12.10 -23.51
N ARG A 224 5.86 11.17 -24.45
CA ARG A 224 7.07 11.17 -25.28
C ARG A 224 6.75 11.24 -26.76
N ASP A 225 7.59 11.95 -27.49
CA ASP A 225 7.59 11.97 -28.94
C ASP A 225 8.32 10.71 -29.49
N GLY A 226 7.55 9.62 -29.57
CA GLY A 226 7.94 8.37 -30.19
C GLY A 226 7.68 7.15 -29.29
N ALA A 227 7.82 5.97 -29.88
CA ALA A 227 7.36 4.71 -29.26
C ALA A 227 8.28 4.13 -28.15
N LYS A 228 9.45 4.74 -27.92
CA LYS A 228 10.49 4.20 -27.01
C LYS A 228 10.57 5.04 -25.74
N ASP A 229 10.99 4.44 -24.63
CA ASP A 229 11.19 5.18 -23.37
C ASP A 229 12.35 6.19 -23.46
N SER A 230 13.24 6.00 -24.45
CA SER A 230 14.31 6.94 -24.77
C SER A 230 13.88 8.08 -25.70
N SER A 231 12.63 8.09 -26.17
CA SER A 231 12.11 9.16 -27.03
C SER A 231 12.07 10.49 -26.30
N THR A 232 12.08 11.58 -27.06
CA THR A 232 12.06 12.96 -26.53
C THR A 232 10.88 13.13 -25.56
N LEU A 233 11.17 13.52 -24.32
CA LEU A 233 10.15 13.87 -23.34
C LEU A 233 9.50 15.19 -23.75
N ILE A 234 8.17 15.20 -23.84
CA ILE A 234 7.39 16.36 -24.28
C ILE A 234 6.35 16.83 -23.26
N GLY A 235 6.02 16.01 -22.26
CA GLY A 235 5.07 16.33 -21.18
C GLY A 235 5.26 15.45 -19.97
#